data_AF-A0A3S0HHF5-F1
#
_entry.id   AF-A0A3S0HHF5-F1
#
_cell.length_a   1.000
_cell.length_b   1.000
_cell.length_c   1.000
_cell.angle_alpha   90.00
_cell.angle_beta   90.00
_cell.angle_gamma   90.00
#
_symmetry.space_group_name_H-M   'P 1'
#
loop_
_entity.id
_entity.type
_entity.pdbx_description
1 polymer ?
#
loop_
_entity_poly.entity_id
_entity_poly.type
_entity_poly.pdbx_seq_one_letter_code
_entity_poly.pdbx_strand_id
1 'polypeptide(L)'
;MEHEEYGQSFAVTVTRTEGEWVVRAFDDDFSSLDTSVNAVRALRSEGPAFALLCVDDDYFVIVRPTPNGVQALLSDATMAVDDDFAAAILGELDAEIPDLDPDELDEVDGWADGDFELLADLGLSDEVLGVIVDDTETLPSEQLVQIAEELGFADEFIAAAGIED
;
A
#
# COMPACT_ATOMS: atom_id res chain seq x y z
N MET A 1 -27.95 -13.50 0.53
CA MET A 1 -26.61 -13.11 0.97
C MET A 1 -25.83 -13.11 -0.31
N GLU A 2 -25.89 -11.99 -1.00
CA GLU A 2 -24.86 -11.69 -2.00
C GLU A 2 -23.55 -11.72 -1.20
N HIS A 3 -22.64 -12.61 -1.60
CA HIS A 3 -21.27 -12.45 -1.17
C HIS A 3 -20.81 -11.24 -1.98
N GLU A 4 -20.59 -10.08 -1.34
CA GLU A 4 -19.55 -9.18 -1.86
C GLU A 4 -18.33 -10.08 -2.07
N GLU A 5 -17.91 -10.21 -3.33
CA GLU A 5 -16.67 -10.89 -3.67
C GLU A 5 -15.57 -9.90 -3.28
N TYR A 6 -15.19 -9.91 -2.00
CA TYR A 6 -14.00 -9.19 -1.54
C TYR A 6 -12.84 -9.60 -2.44
N GLY A 7 -12.17 -8.61 -3.04
CA GLY A 7 -11.01 -8.85 -3.88
C GLY A 7 -9.85 -9.41 -3.07
N GLN A 8 -8.70 -9.55 -3.71
CA GLN A 8 -7.55 -10.17 -3.07
C GLN A 8 -6.88 -9.25 -2.03
N SER A 9 -6.68 -9.81 -0.84
CA SER A 9 -5.94 -9.21 0.25
C SER A 9 -4.54 -9.84 0.38
N PHE A 10 -3.49 -9.03 0.42
CA PHE A 10 -2.13 -9.51 0.69
C PHE A 10 -1.23 -8.44 1.31
N ALA A 11 -0.19 -8.89 2.00
CA ALA A 11 0.80 -8.02 2.61
C ALA A 11 2.20 -8.57 2.35
N VAL A 12 3.08 -7.75 1.77
CA VAL A 12 4.47 -8.12 1.51
C VAL A 12 5.43 -7.09 2.08
N THR A 13 6.53 -7.57 2.63
CA THR A 13 7.69 -6.74 2.94
C THR A 13 8.67 -6.75 1.77
N VAL A 14 9.27 -5.61 1.48
CA VAL A 14 10.27 -5.42 0.45
C VAL A 14 11.54 -4.88 1.08
N THR A 15 12.68 -5.46 0.74
CA THR A 15 13.99 -4.94 1.14
C THR A 15 15.05 -5.23 0.12
N ARG A 16 16.17 -4.51 0.19
CA ARG A 16 17.36 -4.81 -0.60
C ARG A 16 18.47 -5.43 0.24
N THR A 17 18.94 -6.62 -0.14
CA THR A 17 20.04 -7.35 0.53
C THR A 17 21.08 -7.72 -0.51
N GLU A 18 22.36 -7.39 -0.26
CA GLU A 18 23.48 -7.72 -1.17
C GLU A 18 23.29 -7.26 -2.64
N GLY A 19 22.47 -6.23 -2.85
CA GLY A 19 22.16 -5.66 -4.17
C GLY A 19 20.91 -6.23 -4.83
N GLU A 20 20.36 -7.31 -4.29
CA GLU A 20 19.17 -8.01 -4.79
C GLU A 20 17.91 -7.61 -4.00
N TRP A 21 16.77 -7.62 -4.68
CA TRP A 21 15.47 -7.43 -4.05
C TRP A 21 15.05 -8.71 -3.33
N VAL A 22 14.48 -8.54 -2.14
CA VAL A 22 13.91 -9.62 -1.34
C VAL A 22 12.51 -9.20 -0.95
N VAL A 23 11.52 -9.91 -1.51
CA VAL A 23 10.11 -9.71 -1.21
C VAL A 23 9.59 -10.93 -0.43
N ARG A 24 8.84 -10.69 0.63
CA ARG A 24 8.26 -11.77 1.46
C ARG A 24 6.87 -11.41 1.92
N ALA A 25 5.93 -12.30 1.67
CA ALA A 25 4.62 -12.27 2.31
C ALA A 25 4.73 -12.37 3.83
N PHE A 26 3.80 -11.74 4.52
CA PHE A 26 3.59 -11.89 5.95
C PHE A 26 2.08 -11.85 6.24
N ASP A 27 1.69 -12.43 7.38
CA ASP A 27 0.29 -12.38 7.82
C ASP A 27 -0.01 -10.98 8.36
N ASP A 28 -0.96 -10.30 7.73
CA ASP A 28 -1.57 -9.06 8.22
C ASP A 28 -3.09 -9.24 8.17
N ASP A 29 -3.77 -8.88 9.24
CA ASP A 29 -5.23 -8.90 9.31
C ASP A 29 -5.84 -7.52 9.04
N PHE A 30 -4.98 -6.54 8.71
CA PHE A 30 -5.33 -5.15 8.42
C PHE A 30 -6.14 -4.52 9.56
N SER A 31 -5.96 -4.95 10.81
CA SER A 31 -6.62 -4.32 11.95
C SER A 31 -5.78 -3.20 12.57
N SER A 32 -4.49 -3.11 12.23
CA SER A 32 -3.55 -2.15 12.80
C SER A 32 -2.30 -1.96 11.95
N LEU A 33 -1.98 -0.69 11.66
CA LEU A 33 -0.75 -0.32 10.96
C LEU A 33 0.53 -0.78 11.67
N ASP A 34 0.47 -0.98 12.99
CA ASP A 34 1.60 -1.49 13.78
C ASP A 34 2.04 -2.89 13.30
N THR A 35 1.13 -3.71 12.77
CA THR A 35 1.48 -5.05 12.25
C THR A 35 2.49 -4.92 11.11
N SER A 36 2.17 -4.11 10.10
CA SER A 36 3.02 -3.89 8.93
C SER A 36 4.31 -3.15 9.30
N VAL A 37 4.23 -2.14 10.17
CA VAL A 37 5.41 -1.42 10.69
C VAL A 37 6.38 -2.38 11.41
N ASN A 38 5.85 -3.29 12.23
CA ASN A 38 6.67 -4.27 12.94
C ASN A 38 7.26 -5.31 11.98
N ALA A 39 6.52 -5.74 10.96
CA ALA A 39 7.01 -6.65 9.93
C ALA A 39 8.22 -6.06 9.20
N VAL A 40 8.15 -4.80 8.76
CA VAL A 40 9.29 -4.12 8.10
C VAL A 40 10.47 -3.96 9.06
N ARG A 41 10.23 -3.53 10.31
CA ARG A 41 11.30 -3.40 11.33
C ARG A 41 11.97 -4.73 11.67
N ALA A 42 11.23 -5.84 11.58
CA ALA A 42 11.74 -7.18 11.86
C ALA A 42 12.75 -7.68 10.80
N LEU A 43 12.74 -7.10 9.60
CA LEU A 43 13.75 -7.40 8.57
C LEU A 43 15.17 -7.05 9.01
N ARG A 44 15.33 -6.09 9.94
CA ARG A 44 16.63 -5.58 10.39
C ARG A 44 17.56 -5.21 9.22
N SER A 45 16.97 -4.69 8.15
CA SER A 45 17.70 -4.32 6.93
C SER A 45 18.63 -3.15 7.20
N GLU A 46 19.83 -3.22 6.61
CA GLU A 46 20.76 -2.10 6.52
C GLU A 46 20.47 -1.22 5.28
N GLY A 47 19.62 -1.70 4.38
CA GLY A 47 19.16 -1.02 3.17
C GLY A 47 17.72 -0.52 3.28
N PRO A 48 17.14 -0.07 2.16
CA PRO A 48 15.73 0.32 2.12
C PRO A 48 14.83 -0.86 2.47
N ALA A 49 13.80 -0.58 3.27
CA ALA A 49 12.80 -1.55 3.66
C ALA A 49 11.43 -0.87 3.82
N PHE A 50 10.39 -1.47 3.27
CA PHE A 50 9.01 -1.00 3.28
C PHE A 50 8.04 -2.18 3.13
N ALA A 51 6.74 -1.94 3.28
CA ALA A 51 5.69 -2.90 3.00
C ALA A 51 4.75 -2.37 1.90
N LEU A 52 4.21 -3.29 1.11
CA LEU A 52 3.13 -3.07 0.17
C LEU A 52 1.95 -3.93 0.63
N LEU A 53 0.81 -3.29 0.85
CA LEU A 53 -0.41 -3.90 1.35
C LEU A 53 -1.50 -3.70 0.31
N CYS A 54 -2.24 -4.76 -0.02
CA CYS A 54 -3.45 -4.71 -0.83
C CYS A 54 -4.59 -5.18 0.06
N VAL A 55 -5.64 -4.36 0.22
CA VAL A 55 -6.78 -4.67 1.08
C VAL A 55 -8.00 -4.83 0.20
N ASP A 56 -8.46 -6.07 0.12
CA ASP A 56 -9.63 -6.55 -0.64
C ASP A 56 -9.67 -6.09 -2.10
N ASP A 57 -8.50 -5.72 -2.65
CA ASP A 57 -8.34 -5.09 -3.98
C ASP A 57 -9.20 -3.82 -4.16
N ASP A 58 -9.58 -3.16 -3.05
CA ASP A 58 -10.29 -1.88 -3.05
C ASP A 58 -9.30 -0.71 -2.89
N TYR A 59 -8.23 -0.92 -2.13
CA TYR A 59 -7.14 0.04 -2.00
C TYR A 59 -5.81 -0.64 -1.64
N PHE A 60 -4.71 0.10 -1.80
CA PHE A 60 -3.40 -0.31 -1.34
C PHE A 60 -2.78 0.71 -0.40
N VAL A 61 -1.80 0.23 0.37
CA VAL A 61 -1.02 1.05 1.30
C VAL A 61 0.45 0.73 1.12
N ILE A 62 1.27 1.78 1.03
CA ILE A 62 2.73 1.67 1.11
C ILE A 62 3.14 2.14 2.49
N VAL A 63 3.88 1.31 3.24
CA VAL A 63 4.29 1.62 4.62
C VAL A 63 5.80 1.58 4.73
N ARG A 64 6.41 2.70 5.12
CA ARG A 64 7.86 2.83 5.28
C ARG A 64 8.23 3.42 6.65
N PRO A 65 8.60 2.58 7.62
CA PRO A 65 9.14 3.05 8.89
C PRO A 65 10.48 3.76 8.69
N THR A 66 10.63 4.94 9.29
CA THR A 66 11.85 5.74 9.29
C THR A 66 12.34 5.98 10.73
N PRO A 67 13.55 6.54 10.91
CA PRO A 67 13.98 6.99 12.23
C PRO A 67 13.09 8.08 12.85
N ASN A 68 12.33 8.82 12.04
CA ASN A 68 11.51 9.96 12.47
C ASN A 68 10.03 9.63 12.65
N GLY A 69 9.59 8.41 12.31
CA GLY A 69 8.18 8.03 12.35
C GLY A 69 7.87 6.97 11.30
N VAL A 70 6.62 6.95 10.83
CA VAL A 70 6.17 6.12 9.71
C VAL A 70 5.83 7.06 8.56
N GLN A 71 6.40 6.81 7.39
CA GLN A 71 5.89 7.36 6.13
C GLN A 71 4.90 6.35 5.56
N ALA A 72 3.76 6.83 5.05
CA ALA A 72 2.82 5.98 4.37
C ALA A 72 2.16 6.71 3.19
N LEU A 73 1.65 5.93 2.24
CA LEU A 73 0.74 6.39 1.19
C LEU A 73 -0.48 5.46 1.23
N LEU A 74 -1.67 6.03 1.26
CA LEU A 74 -2.95 5.36 1.07
C LEU A 74 -3.44 5.69 -0.34
N SER A 75 -3.77 4.68 -1.15
CA SER A 75 -4.19 4.90 -2.54
C SER A 75 -5.58 5.52 -2.69
N ASP A 76 -6.44 5.27 -1.70
CA ASP A 76 -7.81 5.82 -1.68
C ASP A 76 -8.22 6.22 -0.25
N ALA A 77 -8.29 7.52 -0.02
CA ALA A 77 -8.71 8.11 1.24
C ALA A 77 -10.22 7.99 1.50
N THR A 78 -11.04 7.77 0.46
CA THR A 78 -12.49 7.59 0.62
C THR A 78 -12.82 6.32 1.38
N MET A 79 -11.99 5.29 1.26
CA MET A 79 -12.15 4.02 1.98
C MET A 79 -12.17 4.20 3.51
N ALA A 80 -11.55 5.26 4.05
CA ALA A 80 -11.60 5.58 5.48
C ALA A 80 -13.01 5.89 6.02
N VAL A 81 -13.99 6.07 5.15
CA VAL A 81 -15.39 6.30 5.53
C VAL A 81 -16.06 5.02 6.05
N ASP A 82 -15.70 3.84 5.50
CA ASP A 82 -16.31 2.55 5.85
C ASP A 82 -15.28 1.51 6.36
N ASP A 83 -13.99 1.73 6.13
CA ASP A 83 -12.91 0.83 6.55
C ASP A 83 -12.04 1.43 7.69
N ASP A 84 -12.01 0.72 8.82
CA ASP A 84 -11.28 1.12 10.03
C ASP A 84 -9.75 1.17 9.83
N PHE A 85 -9.18 0.39 8.91
CA PHE A 85 -7.75 0.37 8.64
C PHE A 85 -7.31 1.59 7.85
N ALA A 86 -8.04 1.92 6.78
CA ALA A 86 -7.86 3.15 6.02
C ALA A 86 -8.02 4.39 6.93
N ALA A 87 -9.04 4.39 7.80
CA ALA A 87 -9.23 5.44 8.81
C ALA A 87 -8.04 5.56 9.77
N ALA A 88 -7.49 4.44 10.24
CA ALA A 88 -6.31 4.43 11.10
C ALA A 88 -5.06 4.98 10.40
N ILE A 89 -4.90 4.70 9.09
CA ILE A 89 -3.80 5.23 8.28
C ILE A 89 -3.91 6.74 8.11
N LEU A 90 -5.09 7.28 7.76
CA LEU A 90 -5.30 8.72 7.69
C LEU A 90 -5.01 9.40 9.03
N GLY A 91 -5.40 8.76 10.14
CA GLY A 91 -5.07 9.23 11.48
C GLY A 91 -3.56 9.30 11.76
N GLU A 92 -2.77 8.32 11.30
CA GLU A 92 -1.29 8.36 11.39
C GLU A 92 -0.68 9.44 10.49
N LEU A 93 -1.30 9.70 9.34
CA LEU A 93 -0.90 10.75 8.39
C LEU A 93 -1.32 12.17 8.83
N ASP A 94 -2.05 12.30 9.94
CA ASP A 94 -2.65 13.56 10.42
C ASP A 94 -3.59 14.18 9.35
N ALA A 95 -4.25 13.32 8.58
CA ALA A 95 -5.23 13.64 7.54
C ALA A 95 -6.66 13.48 8.05
N GLU A 96 -7.60 14.19 7.41
CA GLU A 96 -9.02 14.15 7.78
C GLU A 96 -9.74 13.04 7.00
N ILE A 97 -10.59 12.27 7.69
CA ILE A 97 -11.52 11.33 7.04
C ILE A 97 -12.55 12.16 6.25
N PRO A 98 -12.83 11.81 4.97
CA PRO A 98 -13.83 12.51 4.18
C PRO A 98 -15.22 12.54 4.84
N ASP A 99 -15.91 13.68 4.76
CA ASP A 99 -17.31 13.82 5.19
C ASP A 99 -18.23 13.36 4.05
N LEU A 100 -18.27 12.05 3.81
CA LEU A 100 -19.10 11.38 2.80
C LEU A 100 -20.09 10.43 3.48
N ASP A 101 -21.24 10.20 2.86
CA ASP A 101 -22.13 9.11 3.27
C ASP A 101 -21.53 7.77 2.77
N PRO A 102 -21.42 6.71 3.61
CA PRO A 102 -20.96 5.40 3.14
C PRO A 102 -21.74 4.88 1.94
N ASP A 103 -23.03 5.23 1.82
CA ASP A 103 -23.87 4.84 0.68
C ASP A 103 -23.51 5.58 -0.63
N GLU A 104 -22.69 6.63 -0.58
CA GLU A 104 -22.27 7.46 -1.73
C GLU A 104 -20.83 7.16 -2.19
N LEU A 105 -20.11 6.22 -1.57
CA LEU A 105 -18.70 5.92 -1.90
C LEU A 105 -18.50 5.51 -3.37
N ASP A 106 -19.40 4.67 -3.90
CA ASP A 106 -19.37 4.24 -5.31
C ASP A 106 -19.61 5.40 -6.32
N GLU A 107 -20.06 6.58 -5.85
CA GLU A 107 -20.34 7.75 -6.69
C GLU A 107 -19.19 8.78 -6.71
N VAL A 108 -18.13 8.55 -5.95
CA VAL A 108 -17.00 9.47 -5.79
C VAL A 108 -15.72 8.82 -6.28
N ASP A 109 -14.96 9.55 -7.11
CA ASP A 109 -13.61 9.10 -7.48
C ASP A 109 -12.70 9.16 -6.25
N GLY A 110 -12.09 8.02 -5.92
CA GLY A 110 -11.07 7.93 -4.88
C GLY A 110 -9.87 8.82 -5.14
N TRP A 111 -9.16 9.20 -4.08
CA TRP A 111 -7.90 9.92 -4.20
C TRP A 111 -6.88 9.46 -3.17
N ALA A 112 -5.62 9.50 -3.55
CA ALA A 112 -4.53 9.12 -2.67
C ALA A 112 -4.14 10.22 -1.68
N ASP A 113 -3.69 9.80 -0.50
CA ASP A 113 -3.17 10.68 0.54
C ASP A 113 -1.91 10.09 1.20
N GLY A 114 -1.05 10.96 1.71
CA GLY A 114 0.22 10.62 2.35
C GLY A 114 1.45 11.10 1.60
N ASP A 115 2.54 10.34 1.72
CA ASP A 115 3.87 10.74 1.27
C ASP A 115 4.21 10.15 -0.11
N PHE A 116 4.04 10.93 -1.18
CA PHE A 116 4.38 10.50 -2.54
C PHE A 116 5.91 10.41 -2.79
N GLU A 117 6.74 10.99 -1.93
CA GLU A 117 8.20 10.90 -2.06
C GLU A 117 8.77 9.66 -1.35
N LEU A 118 7.92 8.83 -0.72
CA LEU A 118 8.36 7.73 0.15
C LEU A 118 9.16 6.64 -0.56
N LEU A 119 9.19 6.60 -1.89
CA LEU A 119 10.00 5.68 -2.71
C LEU A 119 11.02 6.41 -3.61
N ALA A 120 11.17 7.73 -3.48
CA ALA A 120 12.00 8.55 -4.36
C ALA A 120 13.50 8.19 -4.30
N ASP A 121 14.02 7.84 -3.14
CA ASP A 121 15.41 7.38 -2.98
C ASP A 121 15.68 6.01 -3.62
N LEU A 122 14.62 5.27 -3.98
CA LEU A 122 14.70 3.99 -4.69
C LEU A 122 14.59 4.15 -6.20
N GLY A 123 14.26 5.36 -6.68
CA GLY A 123 14.18 5.69 -8.10
C GLY A 123 12.77 5.88 -8.65
N LEU A 124 11.73 5.74 -7.82
CA LEU A 124 10.34 6.05 -8.20
C LEU A 124 9.99 7.47 -7.74
N SER A 125 9.87 8.41 -8.67
CA SER A 125 9.52 9.80 -8.31
C SER A 125 8.07 9.94 -7.87
N ASP A 126 7.78 11.03 -7.15
CA ASP A 126 6.43 11.41 -6.75
C ASP A 126 5.51 11.60 -7.96
N GLU A 127 6.02 12.11 -9.09
CA GLU A 127 5.20 12.26 -10.30
C GLU A 127 4.84 10.92 -10.93
N VAL A 128 5.75 9.94 -10.94
CA VAL A 128 5.46 8.60 -11.48
C VAL A 128 4.52 7.86 -10.55
N LEU A 129 4.77 7.90 -9.23
CA LEU A 129 3.88 7.31 -8.25
C LEU A 129 2.47 7.91 -8.34
N GLY A 130 2.36 9.24 -8.43
CA GLY A 130 1.08 9.93 -8.63
C GLY A 130 0.33 9.47 -9.87
N VAL A 131 1.02 9.32 -11.00
CA VAL A 131 0.39 8.79 -12.24
C VAL A 131 -0.15 7.37 -12.05
N ILE A 132 0.57 6.50 -11.34
CA ILE A 132 0.13 5.12 -11.10
C ILE A 132 -1.11 5.12 -10.20
N VAL A 133 -1.10 5.92 -9.12
CA VAL A 133 -2.18 5.90 -8.12
C VAL A 133 -3.43 6.62 -8.62
N ASP A 134 -3.28 7.66 -9.45
CA ASP A 134 -4.40 8.39 -10.05
C ASP A 134 -5.14 7.57 -11.13
N ASP A 135 -4.64 6.39 -11.52
CA ASP A 135 -5.31 5.51 -12.48
C ASP A 135 -6.39 4.66 -11.80
N THR A 136 -7.56 5.27 -11.58
CA THR A 136 -8.73 4.67 -10.92
C THR A 136 -9.38 3.53 -11.72
N GLU A 137 -8.96 3.30 -12.97
CA GLU A 137 -9.46 2.20 -13.80
C GLU A 137 -8.63 0.91 -13.61
N THR A 138 -7.48 1.01 -12.94
CA THR A 138 -6.56 -0.10 -12.67
C THR A 138 -6.79 -0.61 -11.26
N LEU A 139 -6.82 -1.94 -11.07
CA LEU A 139 -7.00 -2.53 -9.74
C LEU A 139 -5.81 -2.18 -8.83
N PRO A 140 -6.03 -1.98 -7.51
CA PRO A 140 -4.95 -1.70 -6.55
C PRO A 140 -3.80 -2.70 -6.59
N SER A 141 -4.10 -3.99 -6.73
CA SER A 141 -3.06 -5.01 -6.90
C SER A 141 -2.24 -4.85 -8.18
N GLU A 142 -2.87 -4.46 -9.30
CA GLU A 142 -2.20 -4.14 -10.56
C GLU A 142 -1.37 -2.86 -10.46
N GLN A 143 -1.85 -1.83 -9.75
CA GLN A 143 -1.09 -0.61 -9.44
C GLN A 143 0.17 -0.94 -8.64
N LEU A 144 0.08 -1.85 -7.66
CA LEU A 144 1.25 -2.34 -6.91
C LEU A 144 2.24 -3.13 -7.79
N VAL A 145 1.75 -3.90 -8.77
CA VAL A 145 2.63 -4.53 -9.78
C VAL A 145 3.36 -3.46 -10.58
N GLN A 146 2.69 -2.41 -11.07
CA GLN A 146 3.34 -1.31 -11.80
C GLN A 146 4.42 -0.61 -10.94
N ILE A 147 4.15 -0.37 -9.65
CA ILE A 147 5.14 0.17 -8.71
C ILE A 147 6.36 -0.77 -8.61
N ALA A 148 6.12 -2.07 -8.51
CA ALA A 148 7.19 -3.08 -8.46
C ALA A 148 7.97 -3.17 -9.78
N GLU A 149 7.33 -2.98 -10.93
CA GLU A 149 7.97 -2.92 -12.26
C GLU A 149 8.91 -1.72 -12.37
N GLU A 150 8.45 -0.52 -12.01
CA GLU A 150 9.26 0.70 -12.03
C GLU A 150 10.49 0.60 -11.12
N LEU A 151 10.37 -0.11 -10.00
CA LEU A 151 11.47 -0.36 -9.06
C LEU A 151 12.31 -1.62 -9.39
N GLY A 152 11.87 -2.41 -10.37
CA GLY A 152 12.58 -3.59 -10.88
C GLY A 152 12.55 -4.83 -9.98
N PHE A 153 11.41 -5.09 -9.31
CA PHE A 153 11.17 -6.31 -8.50
C PHE A 153 9.80 -6.97 -8.75
N ALA A 154 9.16 -6.72 -9.89
CA ALA A 154 7.83 -7.24 -10.19
C ALA A 154 7.73 -8.77 -10.10
N ASP A 155 8.71 -9.51 -10.61
CA ASP A 155 8.73 -10.98 -10.54
C ASP A 155 8.72 -11.49 -9.08
N GLU A 156 9.55 -10.89 -8.22
CA GLU A 156 9.59 -11.21 -6.79
C GLU A 156 8.30 -10.81 -6.08
N PHE A 157 7.69 -9.69 -6.48
CA PHE A 157 6.44 -9.20 -5.94
C PHE A 157 5.28 -10.14 -6.26
N ILE A 158 5.05 -10.45 -7.54
CA ILE A 158 3.97 -11.35 -8.00
C ILE A 158 4.08 -12.70 -7.30
N ALA A 159 5.29 -13.28 -7.25
CA ALA A 159 5.53 -14.56 -6.60
C ALA A 159 5.25 -14.53 -5.08
N ALA A 160 5.55 -13.42 -4.40
CA ALA A 160 5.32 -13.28 -2.97
C ALA A 160 3.85 -12.95 -2.64
N ALA A 161 3.20 -12.10 -3.43
CA ALA A 161 1.81 -11.71 -3.28
C ALA A 161 0.84 -12.84 -3.68
N GLY A 162 1.30 -13.81 -4.47
CA GLY A 162 0.47 -14.93 -4.93
C GLY A 162 -0.51 -14.52 -6.02
N ILE A 163 -0.20 -13.46 -6.76
CA ILE A 163 -1.01 -12.97 -7.89
C ILE A 163 -0.83 -13.96 -9.06
N GLU A 164 -1.95 -14.38 -9.66
CA GLU A 164 -1.92 -15.24 -10.86
C GLU A 164 -1.63 -14.38 -12.11
N ASP A 165 -0.67 -14.81 -12.94
CA ASP A 165 -0.35 -14.24 -14.27
C ASP A 165 -1.51 -14.34 -15.28
#